data_AF-A0A0Q7ZEU6-F1
#
_entry.id   AF-A0A0Q7ZEU6-F1
#
_cell.length_a   1.000
_cell.length_b   1.000
_cell.length_c   1.000
_cell.angle_alpha   90.00
_cell.angle_beta   90.00
_cell.angle_gamma   90.00
#
_symmetry.space_group_name_H-M   'P 1'
#
loop_
_entity.id
_entity.type
_entity.pdbx_description
1 polymer ?
#
loop_
_entity_poly.entity_id
_entity_poly.type
_entity_poly.pdbx_seq_one_letter_code
_entity_poly.pdbx_strand_id
1 'polypeptide(L)'
;MNDAAHENRPARSTPTAYQLQAAVLAGRVLDQAGNSETSLVVSYDQLATGGLYRSQDLQAGHALLQRAHLVVVEGSNHVPTPTLLSLCGLPDDVAAELLLQELMVEEPPLWLYAAVVDDEVRWENVPESDQEALEQLLEDATRREALLMSVGRTLDAAQLAEQGAQGEEFVVELCRKHLCDLDRPDLAAAVSRVSLRSDELGYDVTSPDTTGHRHRIEVKTTSSASVGRVEFFLSRNEATVGARDPGWSLVAVRRNRDDSLELIGWCSSVNLVPHLPRDVSGQGRWANVRLSIAITDFQPGLPLDAQS
;
A
#
# COMPACT_ATOMS: atom_id res chain seq x y z
N MET A 1 -25.72 29.40 -2.35
CA MET A 1 -25.63 29.11 -0.90
C MET A 1 -25.53 27.61 -0.75
N ASN A 2 -24.31 27.10 -0.70
CA ASN A 2 -24.00 25.78 -0.19
C ASN A 2 -22.58 25.92 0.39
N ASP A 3 -22.53 26.46 1.60
CA ASP A 3 -21.35 26.33 2.46
C ASP A 3 -21.24 24.86 2.82
N ALA A 4 -20.49 24.10 2.01
CA ALA A 4 -19.90 22.88 2.49
C ALA A 4 -18.83 23.32 3.50
N ALA A 5 -19.17 23.23 4.77
CA ALA A 5 -18.21 23.35 5.85
C ALA A 5 -17.09 22.34 5.59
N HIS A 6 -15.97 22.82 5.04
CA HIS A 6 -14.68 22.22 5.30
C HIS A 6 -14.50 22.29 6.81
N GLU A 7 -14.84 21.20 7.51
CA GLU A 7 -14.30 20.96 8.84
C GLU A 7 -12.79 21.02 8.67
N ASN A 8 -12.24 22.16 9.06
CA ASN A 8 -10.83 22.44 9.15
C ASN A 8 -10.29 21.51 10.26
N ARG A 9 -10.10 20.23 9.95
CA ARG A 9 -9.39 19.30 10.83
C ARG A 9 -8.02 19.97 11.05
N PRO A 10 -7.67 20.36 12.28
CA PRO A 10 -6.38 20.97 12.53
C PRO A 10 -5.30 20.05 11.96
N ALA A 11 -4.31 20.62 11.27
CA ALA A 11 -3.15 19.88 10.81
C ALA A 11 -2.65 19.04 11.99
N ARG A 12 -2.71 17.72 11.85
CA ARG A 12 -2.44 16.79 12.95
C ARG A 12 -0.93 16.71 13.11
N SER A 13 -0.43 17.24 14.22
CA SER A 13 0.99 17.19 14.57
C SER A 13 1.38 15.77 14.97
N THR A 14 2.65 15.44 14.78
CA THR A 14 3.27 14.23 15.32
C THR A 14 3.04 14.17 16.83
N PRO A 15 2.50 13.05 17.38
CA PRO A 15 2.31 12.90 18.81
C PRO A 15 3.64 12.97 19.57
N THR A 16 3.64 13.57 20.74
CA THR A 16 4.84 13.62 21.59
C THR A 16 5.13 12.27 22.23
N ALA A 17 6.36 12.07 22.71
CA ALA A 17 6.74 10.87 23.46
C ALA A 17 5.81 10.61 24.65
N TYR A 18 5.38 11.67 25.35
CA TYR A 18 4.41 11.60 26.44
C TYR A 18 3.06 11.03 25.97
N GLN A 19 2.53 11.51 24.85
CA GLN A 19 1.25 11.05 24.33
C GLN A 19 1.31 9.59 23.85
N LEU A 20 2.41 9.18 23.22
CA LEU A 20 2.62 7.80 22.78
C LEU A 20 2.75 6.85 23.97
N GLN A 21 3.50 7.23 25.01
CA GLN A 21 3.60 6.44 26.24
C GLN A 21 2.26 6.33 26.97
N ALA A 22 1.48 7.42 27.04
CA ALA A 22 0.11 7.38 27.57
C ALA A 22 -0.78 6.42 26.79
N ALA A 23 -0.65 6.38 25.45
CA ALA A 23 -1.37 5.45 24.60
C ALA A 23 -0.95 3.99 24.84
N VAL A 24 0.35 3.69 24.96
CA VAL A 24 0.83 2.34 25.30
C VAL A 24 0.27 1.88 26.65
N LEU A 25 0.27 2.76 27.65
CA LEU A 25 -0.33 2.45 28.96
C LEU A 25 -1.82 2.21 28.87
N ALA A 26 -2.58 3.04 28.14
CA ALA A 26 -3.99 2.83 27.89
C ALA A 26 -4.26 1.49 27.19
N GLY A 27 -3.40 1.13 26.23
CA GLY A 27 -3.38 -0.16 25.53
C GLY A 27 -3.30 -1.35 26.47
N ARG A 28 -2.40 -1.30 27.46
CA ARG A 28 -2.18 -2.39 28.42
C ARG A 28 -3.34 -2.64 29.38
N VAL A 29 -4.27 -1.69 29.47
CA VAL A 29 -5.47 -1.82 30.29
C VAL A 29 -6.61 -2.52 29.52
N LEU A 30 -6.49 -2.66 28.20
CA LEU A 30 -7.51 -3.33 27.39
C LEU A 30 -7.50 -4.84 27.60
N ASP A 31 -8.67 -5.41 27.90
CA ASP A 31 -8.89 -6.84 27.91
C ASP A 31 -8.92 -7.37 26.48
N GLN A 32 -8.41 -8.57 26.27
CA GLN A 32 -8.39 -9.22 24.95
C GLN A 32 -9.79 -9.43 24.37
N ALA A 33 -10.81 -9.58 25.24
CA ALA A 33 -12.22 -9.68 24.83
C ALA A 33 -12.88 -8.31 24.53
N GLY A 34 -12.13 -7.22 24.74
CA GLY A 34 -12.60 -5.85 24.64
C GLY A 34 -13.25 -5.33 25.92
N ASN A 35 -13.36 -4.01 26.00
CA ASN A 35 -13.91 -3.29 27.14
C ASN A 35 -15.05 -2.35 26.71
N SER A 36 -16.01 -2.13 27.60
CA SER A 36 -16.96 -1.01 27.44
C SER A 36 -16.26 0.32 27.69
N GLU A 37 -16.78 1.41 27.12
CA GLU A 37 -16.27 2.76 27.39
C GLU A 37 -16.26 3.09 28.90
N THR A 38 -17.34 2.74 29.61
CA THR A 38 -17.44 2.99 31.05
C THR A 38 -16.41 2.20 31.87
N SER A 39 -16.12 0.96 31.49
CA SER A 39 -15.09 0.17 32.18
C SER A 39 -13.68 0.72 31.92
N LEU A 40 -13.39 1.20 30.71
CA LEU A 40 -12.11 1.84 30.41
C LEU A 40 -11.86 3.09 31.25
N VAL A 41 -12.85 3.98 31.38
CA VAL A 41 -12.73 5.19 32.21
C VAL A 41 -12.36 4.84 33.65
N VAL A 42 -13.03 3.84 34.23
CA VAL A 42 -12.72 3.37 35.60
C VAL A 42 -11.31 2.80 35.68
N SER A 43 -10.90 1.99 34.69
CA SER A 43 -9.57 1.39 34.68
C SER A 43 -8.45 2.44 34.51
N TYR A 44 -8.67 3.50 33.72
CA TYR A 44 -7.72 4.61 33.58
C TYR A 44 -7.59 5.43 34.87
N ASP A 45 -8.68 5.65 35.60
CA ASP A 45 -8.64 6.33 36.91
C ASP A 45 -7.87 5.55 37.97
N GLN A 46 -7.86 4.22 37.87
CA GLN A 46 -7.22 3.32 38.83
C GLN A 46 -5.78 2.95 38.48
N LEU A 47 -5.32 3.26 37.26
CA LEU A 47 -3.99 2.88 36.80
C LEU A 47 -2.91 3.63 37.60
N ALA A 48 -1.98 2.88 38.20
CA ALA A 48 -0.88 3.44 38.96
C ALA A 48 0.22 3.98 38.01
N THR A 49 0.14 5.25 37.65
CA THR A 49 1.08 5.93 36.74
C THR A 49 2.21 6.68 37.47
N GLY A 50 2.28 6.57 38.80
CA GLY A 50 3.21 7.35 39.62
C GLY A 50 2.93 8.86 39.60
N GLY A 51 1.74 9.27 39.15
CA GLY A 51 1.38 10.68 38.96
C GLY A 51 1.88 11.30 37.65
N LEU A 52 2.55 10.51 36.80
CA LEU A 52 3.06 10.97 35.51
C LEU A 52 1.94 11.17 34.48
N TYR A 53 0.92 10.31 34.49
CA TYR A 53 -0.20 10.35 33.56
C TYR A 53 -1.52 10.43 34.30
N ARG A 54 -2.40 11.36 33.89
CA ARG A 54 -3.77 11.48 34.39
C ARG A 54 -4.71 10.64 33.53
N SER A 55 -5.90 10.36 34.04
CA SER A 55 -6.96 9.66 33.29
C SER A 55 -7.26 10.32 31.94
N GLN A 56 -7.26 11.66 31.87
CA GLN A 56 -7.45 12.39 30.60
C GLN A 56 -6.32 12.13 29.58
N ASP A 57 -5.08 11.93 30.04
CA ASP A 57 -3.96 11.61 29.17
C ASP A 57 -4.09 10.19 28.60
N LEU A 58 -4.54 9.25 29.44
CA LEU A 58 -4.80 7.86 29.01
C LEU A 58 -5.98 7.78 28.05
N GLN A 59 -7.03 8.57 28.26
CA GLN A 59 -8.16 8.69 27.33
C GLN A 59 -7.72 9.29 25.99
N ALA A 60 -6.88 10.33 26.00
CA ALA A 60 -6.28 10.88 24.79
C ALA A 60 -5.37 9.86 24.09
N GLY A 61 -4.60 9.08 24.87
CA GLY A 61 -3.79 7.97 24.36
C GLY A 61 -4.64 6.87 23.73
N HIS A 62 -5.77 6.50 24.33
CA HIS A 62 -6.72 5.55 23.74
C HIS A 62 -7.28 6.05 22.40
N ALA A 63 -7.59 7.34 22.30
CA ALA A 63 -8.00 7.93 21.03
C ALA A 63 -6.89 7.85 19.96
N LEU A 64 -5.61 7.91 20.34
CA LEU A 64 -4.50 7.63 19.42
C LEU A 64 -4.50 6.17 18.96
N LEU A 65 -4.72 5.21 19.86
CA LEU A 65 -4.82 3.80 19.47
C LEU A 65 -5.98 3.55 18.49
N GLN A 66 -7.11 4.23 18.66
CA GLN A 66 -8.22 4.15 17.71
C GLN A 66 -7.86 4.74 16.35
N ARG A 67 -7.16 5.88 16.32
CA ARG A 67 -6.68 6.51 15.09
C ARG A 67 -5.65 5.65 14.36
N ALA A 68 -4.84 4.89 15.09
CA ALA A 68 -3.92 3.90 14.52
C ALA A 68 -4.61 2.59 14.08
N HIS A 69 -5.94 2.50 14.21
CA HIS A 69 -6.71 1.26 14.05
C HIS A 69 -6.21 0.07 14.90
N LEU A 70 -5.53 0.37 16.01
CA LEU A 70 -5.07 -0.62 17.00
C LEU A 70 -6.16 -0.97 18.01
N VAL A 71 -7.19 -0.13 18.12
CA VAL A 71 -8.44 -0.42 18.83
C VAL A 71 -9.62 -0.25 17.87
N VAL A 72 -10.41 -1.29 17.70
CA VAL A 72 -11.63 -1.29 16.88
C VAL A 72 -12.85 -1.17 17.79
N VAL A 73 -13.87 -0.40 17.36
CA VAL A 73 -15.13 -0.28 18.09
C VAL A 73 -16.15 -1.25 17.48
N GLU A 74 -16.50 -2.29 18.23
CA GLU A 74 -17.52 -3.27 17.87
C GLU A 74 -18.75 -3.08 18.75
N GLY A 75 -19.78 -2.44 18.19
CA GLY A 75 -20.95 -2.02 18.97
C GLY A 75 -20.57 -0.98 20.02
N SER A 76 -20.62 -1.34 21.31
CA SER A 76 -20.20 -0.50 22.44
C SER A 76 -18.84 -0.90 23.03
N ASN A 77 -18.18 -1.92 22.47
CA ASN A 77 -16.94 -2.45 22.99
C ASN A 77 -15.75 -1.96 22.19
N HIS A 78 -14.68 -1.61 22.89
CA HIS A 78 -13.38 -1.30 22.34
C HIS A 78 -12.51 -2.55 22.42
N VAL A 79 -12.17 -3.11 21.26
CA VAL A 79 -11.47 -4.39 21.13
C VAL A 79 -10.04 -4.13 20.64
N PRO A 80 -9.00 -4.59 21.36
CA PRO A 80 -7.63 -4.45 20.91
C PRO A 80 -7.33 -5.40 19.74
N THR A 81 -6.58 -4.92 18.74
CA THR A 81 -6.11 -5.79 17.66
C THR A 81 -4.95 -6.69 18.12
N PRO A 82 -4.66 -7.79 17.41
CA PRO A 82 -3.46 -8.60 17.69
C PRO A 82 -2.15 -7.80 17.66
N THR A 83 -2.08 -6.78 16.80
CA THR A 83 -0.95 -5.85 16.73
C THR A 83 -0.82 -5.06 18.03
N LEU A 84 -1.92 -4.48 18.55
CA LEU A 84 -1.89 -3.77 19.83
C LEU A 84 -1.45 -4.67 20.98
N LEU A 85 -1.98 -5.89 21.06
CA LEU A 85 -1.61 -6.85 22.09
C LEU A 85 -0.11 -7.19 22.05
N SER A 86 0.45 -7.31 20.84
CA SER A 86 1.89 -7.53 20.64
C SER A 86 2.71 -6.31 21.09
N LEU A 87 2.29 -5.09 20.70
CA LEU A 87 2.93 -3.84 21.11
C LEU A 87 2.94 -3.67 22.64
N CYS A 88 1.82 -3.96 23.29
CA CYS A 88 1.67 -3.83 24.74
C CYS A 88 2.60 -4.78 25.54
N GLY A 89 3.09 -5.86 24.92
CA GLY A 89 4.07 -6.78 25.49
C GLY A 89 5.53 -6.32 25.40
N LEU A 90 5.81 -5.21 24.70
CA LEU A 90 7.15 -4.68 24.51
C LEU A 90 7.52 -3.66 25.61
N PRO A 91 8.82 -3.35 25.79
CA PRO A 91 9.27 -2.19 26.57
C PRO A 91 8.63 -0.88 26.08
N ASP A 92 8.42 0.07 27.00
CA ASP A 92 7.65 1.30 26.74
C ASP A 92 8.21 2.16 25.60
N ASP A 93 9.53 2.28 25.53
CA ASP A 93 10.25 3.01 24.49
C ASP A 93 10.06 2.37 23.12
N VAL A 94 10.23 1.05 23.03
CA VAL A 94 10.03 0.28 21.79
C VAL A 94 8.56 0.31 21.37
N ALA A 95 7.63 0.16 22.31
CA ALA A 95 6.19 0.21 22.03
C ALA A 95 5.75 1.59 21.52
N ALA A 96 6.29 2.67 22.09
CA ALA A 96 6.00 4.03 21.66
C ALA A 96 6.58 4.34 20.26
N GLU A 97 7.80 3.88 19.96
CA GLU A 97 8.43 3.98 18.63
C GLU A 97 7.57 3.28 17.57
N LEU A 98 7.18 2.02 17.81
CA LEU A 98 6.35 1.26 16.88
C LEU A 98 4.93 1.82 16.77
N LEU A 99 4.34 2.32 17.88
CA LEU A 99 3.04 2.99 17.82
C LEU A 99 3.09 4.25 16.94
N LEU A 100 4.17 5.03 17.01
CA LEU A 100 4.35 6.16 16.10
C LEU A 100 4.40 5.68 14.65
N GLN A 101 5.13 4.59 14.37
CA GLN A 101 5.20 4.00 13.04
C GLN A 101 3.81 3.61 12.52
N GLU A 102 3.01 2.89 13.31
CA GLU A 102 1.63 2.51 12.95
C GLU A 102 0.77 3.74 12.66
N LEU A 103 0.85 4.76 13.52
CA LEU A 103 0.13 6.03 13.34
C LEU A 103 0.52 6.76 12.07
N MET A 104 1.81 6.81 11.73
CA MET A 104 2.28 7.51 10.53
C MET A 104 2.00 6.74 9.24
N VAL A 105 1.82 5.42 9.31
CA VAL A 105 1.38 4.62 8.16
C VAL A 105 -0.12 4.79 7.94
N GLU A 106 -0.92 4.74 9.01
CA GLU A 106 -2.38 4.86 8.93
C GLU A 106 -2.83 6.31 8.64
N GLU A 107 -2.22 7.28 9.29
CA GLU A 107 -2.51 8.71 9.11
C GLU A 107 -1.23 9.51 8.81
N PRO A 108 -0.64 9.37 7.61
CA PRO A 108 0.60 10.04 7.26
C PRO A 108 0.49 11.56 7.38
N PRO A 109 1.40 12.23 8.12
CA PRO A 109 1.41 13.68 8.14
C PRO A 109 1.79 14.20 6.76
N LEU A 110 1.14 15.28 6.29
CA LEU A 110 1.32 15.79 4.93
C LEU A 110 2.77 16.17 4.60
N TRP A 111 3.53 16.62 5.61
CA TRP A 111 4.94 16.97 5.44
C TRP A 111 5.81 15.76 5.09
N LEU A 112 5.39 14.53 5.43
CA LEU A 112 6.17 13.32 5.21
C LEU A 112 6.50 13.10 3.73
N TYR A 113 5.54 13.37 2.84
CA TYR A 113 5.71 13.24 1.39
C TYR A 113 6.72 14.24 0.81
N ALA A 114 6.92 15.38 1.46
CA ALA A 114 7.91 16.37 1.04
C ALA A 114 9.26 16.16 1.74
N ALA A 115 9.26 15.54 2.92
CA ALA A 115 10.44 15.27 3.71
C ALA A 115 11.18 14.02 3.22
N VAL A 116 10.48 12.94 2.85
CA VAL A 116 11.11 11.67 2.42
C VAL A 116 11.09 11.58 0.91
N VAL A 117 12.25 11.80 0.27
CA VAL A 117 12.39 11.84 -1.19
C VAL A 117 13.72 11.20 -1.60
N ASP A 118 13.71 10.37 -2.65
CA ASP A 118 14.93 9.77 -3.24
C ASP A 118 15.84 9.05 -2.23
N ASP A 119 15.24 8.27 -1.33
CA ASP A 119 15.93 7.57 -0.23
C ASP A 119 16.61 8.48 0.82
N GLU A 120 16.24 9.77 0.90
CA GLU A 120 16.77 10.75 1.87
C GLU A 120 15.67 11.47 2.66
N VAL A 121 16.01 11.95 3.86
CA VAL A 121 15.14 12.80 4.69
C VAL A 121 15.59 14.26 4.63
N ARG A 122 14.73 15.13 4.10
CA ARG A 122 14.89 16.59 4.04
C ARG A 122 14.24 17.23 5.26
N TRP A 123 15.02 17.34 6.32
CA TRP A 123 14.57 17.88 7.61
C TRP A 123 14.01 19.31 7.51
N GLU A 124 14.46 20.12 6.55
CA GLU A 124 13.92 21.46 6.28
C GLU A 124 12.44 21.47 5.89
N ASN A 125 11.89 20.34 5.45
CA ASN A 125 10.47 20.18 5.11
C ASN A 125 9.63 19.64 6.28
N VAL A 126 10.25 19.28 7.40
CA VAL A 126 9.56 18.82 8.61
C VAL A 126 9.29 20.03 9.50
N PRO A 127 8.04 20.26 9.95
CA PRO A 127 7.75 21.37 10.87
C PRO A 127 8.54 21.25 12.19
N GLU A 128 8.96 22.38 12.76
CA GLU A 128 9.80 22.42 13.97
C GLU A 128 9.18 21.63 15.15
N SER A 129 7.87 21.76 15.37
CA SER A 129 7.15 21.00 16.41
C SER A 129 7.21 19.49 16.21
N ASP A 130 7.21 19.03 14.97
CA ASP A 130 7.27 17.61 14.62
C ASP A 130 8.71 17.09 14.76
N GLN A 131 9.72 17.90 14.41
CA GLN A 131 11.12 17.58 14.69
C GLN A 131 11.35 17.40 16.18
N GLU A 132 10.87 18.33 17.02
CA GLU A 132 10.98 18.24 18.48
C GLU A 132 10.31 16.97 19.04
N ALA A 133 9.11 16.64 18.55
CA ALA A 133 8.40 15.42 18.99
C ALA A 133 9.17 14.15 18.61
N LEU A 134 9.74 14.09 17.41
CA LEU A 134 10.57 12.98 16.94
C LEU A 134 11.87 12.87 17.75
N GLU A 135 12.53 13.98 18.05
CA GLU A 135 13.74 14.04 18.86
C GLU A 135 13.52 13.59 20.30
N GLN A 136 12.38 13.97 20.90
CA GLN A 136 12.01 13.53 22.25
C GLN A 136 11.76 12.03 22.34
N LEU A 137 11.16 11.44 21.30
CA LEU A 137 10.88 10.01 21.27
C LEU A 137 12.14 9.19 20.95
N LEU A 138 12.93 9.67 19.99
CA LEU A 138 14.10 8.98 19.45
C LEU A 138 15.28 9.93 19.47
N GLU A 139 16.11 9.89 20.52
CA GLU A 139 17.26 10.79 20.65
C GLU A 139 18.33 10.58 19.55
N ASP A 140 18.46 9.35 19.02
CA ASP A 140 19.41 9.01 17.96
C ASP A 140 18.88 9.45 16.57
N ALA A 141 19.59 10.40 15.95
CA ALA A 141 19.27 10.92 14.62
C ALA A 141 19.22 9.82 13.54
N THR A 142 20.10 8.83 13.61
CA THR A 142 20.16 7.73 12.64
C THR A 142 18.90 6.88 12.72
N ARG A 143 18.40 6.64 13.94
CA ARG A 143 17.14 5.89 14.15
C ARG A 143 15.93 6.68 13.68
N ARG A 144 15.90 8.00 13.91
CA ARG A 144 14.85 8.89 13.39
C ARG A 144 14.77 8.85 11.87
N GLU A 145 15.91 8.99 11.19
CA GLU A 145 15.97 8.90 9.73
C GLU A 145 15.52 7.52 9.25
N ALA A 146 16.01 6.44 9.87
CA ALA A 146 15.61 5.08 9.51
C ALA A 146 14.11 4.83 9.66
N LEU A 147 13.47 5.38 10.69
CA LEU A 147 12.02 5.34 10.89
C LEU A 147 11.28 6.08 9.76
N LEU A 148 11.62 7.34 9.50
CA LEU A 148 10.94 8.13 8.45
C LEU A 148 11.11 7.48 7.07
N MET A 149 12.32 6.97 6.78
CA MET A 149 12.60 6.22 5.57
C MET A 149 11.81 4.92 5.48
N SER A 150 11.61 4.20 6.60
CA SER A 150 10.82 2.97 6.60
C SER A 150 9.35 3.24 6.34
N VAL A 151 8.78 4.26 7.00
CA VAL A 151 7.40 4.70 6.78
C VAL A 151 7.21 5.16 5.34
N GLY A 152 8.11 5.99 4.81
CA GLY A 152 8.07 6.44 3.42
C GLY A 152 8.02 5.27 2.43
N ARG A 153 8.91 4.28 2.58
CA ARG A 153 8.89 3.06 1.76
C ARG A 153 7.59 2.26 1.88
N THR A 154 7.02 2.18 3.08
CA THR A 154 5.74 1.48 3.30
C THR A 154 4.60 2.20 2.57
N LEU A 155 4.56 3.52 2.62
CA LEU A 155 3.55 4.32 1.91
C LEU A 155 3.71 4.25 0.40
N ASP A 156 4.94 4.33 -0.11
CA ASP A 156 5.23 4.16 -1.53
C ASP A 156 4.79 2.78 -2.02
N ALA A 157 5.06 1.73 -1.23
CA ALA A 157 4.63 0.37 -1.56
C ALA A 157 3.10 0.26 -1.59
N ALA A 158 2.40 0.84 -0.61
CA ALA A 158 0.93 0.86 -0.58
C ALA A 158 0.34 1.63 -1.78
N GLN A 159 0.92 2.77 -2.13
CA GLN A 159 0.51 3.56 -3.29
C GLN A 159 0.73 2.82 -4.61
N LEU A 160 1.87 2.14 -4.75
CA LEU A 160 2.16 1.29 -5.91
C LEU A 160 1.19 0.11 -6.01
N ALA A 161 0.84 -0.52 -4.88
CA ALA A 161 -0.13 -1.60 -4.84
C ALA A 161 -1.54 -1.14 -5.25
N GLU A 162 -2.00 0.00 -4.74
CA GLU A 162 -3.28 0.61 -5.12
C GLU A 162 -3.29 0.97 -6.61
N GLN A 163 -2.21 1.58 -7.11
CA GLN A 163 -2.06 1.88 -8.54
C GLN A 163 -2.07 0.60 -9.41
N GLY A 164 -1.46 -0.49 -8.93
CA GLY A 164 -1.53 -1.81 -9.57
C GLY A 164 -2.98 -2.31 -9.64
N ALA A 165 -3.67 -2.34 -8.50
CA ALA A 165 -5.05 -2.82 -8.38
C ALA A 165 -6.03 -2.04 -9.30
N GLN A 166 -5.88 -0.71 -9.38
CA GLN A 166 -6.67 0.13 -10.27
C GLN A 166 -6.40 -0.17 -11.75
N GLY A 167 -5.14 -0.42 -12.12
CA GLY A 167 -4.78 -0.84 -13.47
C GLY A 167 -5.37 -2.19 -13.87
N GLU A 168 -5.32 -3.17 -12.97
CA GLU A 168 -5.90 -4.48 -13.20
C GLU A 168 -7.43 -4.40 -13.38
N GLU A 169 -8.11 -3.63 -12.53
CA GLU A 169 -9.56 -3.41 -12.65
C GLU A 169 -9.91 -2.72 -13.98
N PHE A 170 -9.14 -1.70 -14.35
CA PHE A 170 -9.28 -1.03 -15.65
C PHE A 170 -9.13 -2.01 -16.83
N VAL A 171 -8.14 -2.90 -16.80
CA VAL A 171 -7.95 -3.92 -17.86
C VAL A 171 -9.09 -4.93 -17.90
N VAL A 172 -9.64 -5.34 -16.76
CA VAL A 172 -10.85 -6.20 -16.70
C VAL A 172 -12.02 -5.53 -17.40
N GLU A 173 -12.28 -4.26 -17.08
CA GLU A 173 -13.39 -3.51 -17.67
C GLU A 173 -13.17 -3.27 -19.17
N LEU A 174 -11.94 -3.03 -19.62
CA LEU A 174 -11.62 -2.96 -21.04
C LEU A 174 -11.87 -4.31 -21.76
N CYS A 175 -11.47 -5.44 -21.17
CA CYS A 175 -11.70 -6.76 -21.74
C CYS A 175 -13.20 -7.08 -21.84
N ARG A 176 -13.96 -6.77 -20.79
CA ARG A 176 -15.42 -6.94 -20.78
C ARG A 176 -16.08 -6.07 -21.85
N LYS A 177 -15.70 -4.79 -21.90
CA LYS A 177 -16.21 -3.86 -22.90
C LYS A 177 -15.92 -4.35 -24.32
N HIS A 178 -14.69 -4.77 -24.59
CA HIS A 178 -14.27 -5.30 -25.89
C HIS A 178 -15.15 -6.47 -26.34
N LEU A 179 -15.40 -7.44 -25.46
CA LEU A 179 -16.26 -8.59 -25.76
C LEU A 179 -17.74 -8.20 -25.93
N CYS A 180 -18.26 -7.29 -25.10
CA CYS A 180 -19.62 -6.78 -25.23
C CYS A 180 -19.82 -5.99 -26.54
N ASP A 181 -18.86 -5.16 -26.93
CA ASP A 181 -18.89 -4.39 -28.17
C ASP A 181 -18.88 -5.32 -29.42
N LEU A 182 -18.42 -6.56 -29.26
CA LEU A 182 -18.41 -7.63 -30.27
C LEU A 182 -19.55 -8.66 -30.08
N ASP A 183 -20.60 -8.29 -29.35
CA ASP A 183 -21.82 -9.10 -29.13
C ASP A 183 -21.55 -10.44 -28.41
N ARG A 184 -20.54 -10.47 -27.52
CA ARG A 184 -20.18 -11.63 -26.68
C ARG A 184 -20.27 -11.35 -25.17
N PRO A 185 -21.44 -10.94 -24.65
CA PRO A 185 -21.62 -10.71 -23.20
C PRO A 185 -21.45 -11.99 -22.36
N ASP A 186 -21.68 -13.15 -22.96
CA ASP A 186 -21.45 -14.47 -22.34
C ASP A 186 -19.97 -14.67 -21.98
N LEU A 187 -19.07 -14.22 -22.85
CA LEU A 187 -17.63 -14.28 -22.62
C LEU A 187 -17.13 -13.14 -21.74
N ALA A 188 -17.73 -11.95 -21.85
CA ALA A 188 -17.43 -10.83 -20.95
C ALA A 188 -17.63 -11.22 -19.47
N ALA A 189 -18.67 -12.01 -19.18
CA ALA A 189 -18.94 -12.53 -17.83
C ALA A 189 -17.85 -13.49 -17.32
N ALA A 190 -17.04 -14.08 -18.21
CA ALA A 190 -15.95 -14.98 -17.86
C ALA A 190 -14.60 -14.27 -17.64
N VAL A 191 -14.54 -12.95 -17.79
CA VAL A 191 -13.35 -12.13 -17.48
C VAL A 191 -13.21 -12.01 -15.96
N SER A 192 -12.02 -12.33 -15.45
CA SER A 192 -11.73 -12.31 -14.01
C SER A 192 -10.35 -11.75 -13.71
N ARG A 193 -10.28 -10.91 -12.67
CA ARG A 193 -9.04 -10.57 -11.96
C ARG A 193 -8.68 -11.71 -11.03
N VAL A 194 -7.58 -12.39 -11.29
CA VAL A 194 -7.12 -13.57 -10.53
C VAL A 194 -6.18 -13.20 -9.38
N SER A 195 -5.50 -12.05 -9.45
CA SER A 195 -4.66 -11.49 -8.38
C SER A 195 -5.41 -11.38 -7.04
N LEU A 196 -6.73 -11.10 -7.07
CA LEU A 196 -7.61 -11.11 -5.89
C LEU A 196 -7.65 -12.44 -5.13
N ARG A 197 -7.23 -13.53 -5.76
CA ARG A 197 -7.27 -14.89 -5.20
C ARG A 197 -5.89 -15.48 -5.01
N SER A 198 -4.94 -15.17 -5.90
CA SER A 198 -3.58 -15.70 -5.85
C SER A 198 -2.62 -14.93 -6.75
N ASP A 199 -1.55 -14.40 -6.15
CA ASP A 199 -0.40 -13.81 -6.86
C ASP A 199 0.56 -14.89 -7.40
N GLU A 200 0.36 -16.17 -7.04
CA GLU A 200 1.24 -17.27 -7.43
C GLU A 200 0.99 -17.77 -8.87
N LEU A 201 -0.10 -17.33 -9.51
CA LEU A 201 -0.47 -17.77 -10.86
C LEU A 201 0.40 -17.17 -11.97
N GLY A 202 1.11 -16.07 -11.70
CA GLY A 202 2.02 -15.40 -12.64
C GLY A 202 1.32 -14.60 -13.75
N TYR A 203 0.09 -14.16 -13.49
CA TYR A 203 -0.68 -13.20 -14.28
C TYR A 203 -1.82 -12.63 -13.42
N ASP A 204 -2.32 -11.44 -13.75
CA ASP A 204 -3.31 -10.71 -12.93
C ASP A 204 -4.74 -10.89 -13.42
N VAL A 205 -4.94 -11.02 -14.74
CA VAL A 205 -6.25 -11.07 -15.38
C VAL A 205 -6.34 -12.26 -16.33
N THR A 206 -7.48 -12.95 -16.34
CA THR A 206 -7.83 -13.90 -17.41
C THR A 206 -9.05 -13.43 -18.17
N SER A 207 -8.97 -13.52 -19.50
CA SER A 207 -10.06 -13.17 -20.40
C SER A 207 -10.13 -14.16 -21.56
N PRO A 208 -11.32 -14.64 -21.96
CA PRO A 208 -11.48 -15.20 -23.29
C PRO A 208 -11.36 -14.13 -24.38
N ASP A 209 -11.04 -14.52 -25.60
CA ASP A 209 -11.27 -13.74 -26.82
C ASP A 209 -12.58 -14.11 -27.51
N THR A 210 -12.93 -13.51 -28.65
CA THR A 210 -14.21 -13.80 -29.31
C THR A 210 -14.35 -15.25 -29.82
N THR A 211 -13.24 -15.99 -29.93
CA THR A 211 -13.26 -17.42 -30.28
C THR A 211 -13.41 -18.33 -29.05
N GLY A 212 -13.28 -17.76 -27.84
CA GLY A 212 -13.28 -18.47 -26.57
C GLY A 212 -11.89 -18.96 -26.13
N HIS A 213 -10.83 -18.63 -26.85
CA HIS A 213 -9.47 -18.92 -26.43
C HIS A 213 -9.06 -18.01 -25.27
N ARG A 214 -8.34 -18.57 -24.30
CA ARG A 214 -8.11 -17.93 -22.99
C ARG A 214 -6.75 -17.26 -22.93
N HIS A 215 -6.77 -15.95 -22.68
CA HIS A 215 -5.62 -15.10 -22.45
C HIS A 215 -5.30 -14.97 -20.96
N ARG A 216 -4.00 -14.88 -20.65
CA ARG A 216 -3.43 -14.62 -19.32
C ARG A 216 -2.71 -13.29 -19.43
N ILE A 217 -3.17 -12.30 -18.68
CA ILE A 217 -2.75 -10.93 -18.84
C ILE A 217 -2.06 -10.50 -17.55
N GLU A 218 -0.79 -10.15 -17.68
CA GLU A 218 -0.03 -9.43 -16.67
C GLU A 218 -0.21 -7.93 -16.89
N VAL A 219 -0.56 -7.18 -15.86
CA VAL A 219 -0.87 -5.75 -15.95
C VAL A 219 0.22 -4.95 -15.26
N LYS A 220 0.80 -3.96 -15.97
CA LYS A 220 1.77 -3.03 -15.39
C LYS A 220 1.29 -1.59 -15.54
N THR A 221 1.02 -0.95 -14.40
CA THR A 221 0.59 0.45 -14.35
C THR A 221 1.78 1.36 -14.06
N THR A 222 2.04 2.33 -14.93
CA THR A 222 3.10 3.34 -14.72
C THR A 222 2.52 4.76 -14.64
N SER A 223 3.05 5.54 -13.70
CA SER A 223 2.83 6.99 -13.57
C SER A 223 3.92 7.81 -14.27
N SER A 224 5.03 7.17 -14.66
CA SER A 224 6.14 7.79 -15.39
C SER A 224 6.46 6.98 -16.65
N ALA A 225 5.90 7.41 -17.78
CA ALA A 225 6.50 7.07 -19.06
C ALA A 225 7.71 8.02 -19.23
N SER A 226 8.89 7.59 -18.79
CA SER A 226 10.14 8.25 -19.18
C SER A 226 10.10 8.40 -20.72
N VAL A 227 10.28 9.61 -21.24
CA VAL A 227 9.93 10.02 -22.62
C VAL A 227 9.99 8.86 -23.64
N GLY A 228 8.82 8.26 -23.95
CA GLY A 228 8.68 7.18 -24.95
C GLY A 228 8.93 5.74 -24.48
N ARG A 229 9.09 5.46 -23.19
CA ARG A 229 9.32 4.13 -22.63
C ARG A 229 8.35 3.79 -21.50
N VAL A 230 8.15 2.49 -21.28
CA VAL A 230 7.42 1.93 -20.15
C VAL A 230 8.42 1.20 -19.26
N GLU A 231 8.49 1.63 -18.00
CA GLU A 231 9.33 0.99 -16.99
C GLU A 231 8.47 0.18 -16.04
N PHE A 232 8.87 -1.06 -15.79
CA PHE A 232 8.15 -1.98 -14.92
C PHE A 232 9.08 -3.05 -14.37
N PHE A 233 8.64 -3.67 -13.29
CA PHE A 233 9.27 -4.89 -12.77
C PHE A 233 8.51 -6.11 -13.27
N LEU A 234 9.25 -7.17 -13.61
CA LEU A 234 8.72 -8.48 -13.93
C LEU A 234 9.32 -9.50 -12.97
N SER A 235 8.46 -10.27 -12.30
CA SER A 235 8.93 -11.32 -11.41
C SER A 235 9.38 -12.55 -12.19
N ARG A 236 10.17 -13.40 -11.53
CA ARG A 236 10.57 -14.70 -12.11
C ARG A 236 9.38 -15.59 -12.40
N ASN A 237 8.36 -15.54 -11.55
CA ASN A 237 7.16 -16.35 -11.72
C ASN A 237 6.41 -15.94 -12.99
N GLU A 238 6.12 -14.65 -13.13
CA GLU A 238 5.49 -14.05 -14.32
C GLU A 238 6.24 -14.42 -15.61
N ALA A 239 7.56 -14.22 -15.62
CA ALA A 239 8.39 -14.56 -16.77
C ALA A 239 8.36 -16.07 -17.10
N THR A 240 8.37 -16.93 -16.08
CA THR A 240 8.37 -18.38 -16.25
C THR A 240 7.02 -18.89 -16.78
N VAL A 241 5.93 -18.34 -16.26
CA VAL A 241 4.56 -18.63 -16.73
C VAL A 241 4.41 -18.12 -18.17
N GLY A 242 4.77 -16.87 -18.43
CA GLY A 242 4.66 -16.26 -19.76
C GLY A 242 5.47 -16.97 -20.82
N ALA A 243 6.68 -17.46 -20.51
CA ALA A 243 7.49 -18.22 -21.46
C ALA A 243 6.90 -19.58 -21.84
N ARG A 244 5.95 -20.12 -21.07
CA ARG A 244 5.31 -21.43 -21.30
C ARG A 244 3.91 -21.33 -21.88
N ASP A 245 3.30 -20.15 -21.84
CA ASP A 245 1.91 -19.93 -22.23
C ASP A 245 1.84 -18.94 -23.41
N PRO A 246 1.56 -19.42 -24.64
CA PRO A 246 1.42 -18.54 -25.80
C PRO A 246 0.27 -17.52 -25.68
N GLY A 247 -0.72 -17.79 -24.81
CA GLY A 247 -1.80 -16.84 -24.51
C GLY A 247 -1.44 -15.85 -23.41
N TRP A 248 -0.19 -15.83 -22.94
CA TRP A 248 0.28 -14.86 -21.96
C TRP A 248 0.78 -13.58 -22.63
N SER A 249 0.35 -12.45 -22.10
CA SER A 249 0.72 -11.12 -22.58
C SER A 249 0.89 -10.15 -21.42
N LEU A 250 1.79 -9.17 -21.58
CA LEU A 250 1.89 -8.02 -20.69
C LEU A 250 1.10 -6.86 -21.29
N VAL A 251 0.21 -6.26 -20.49
CA VAL A 251 -0.55 -5.07 -20.82
C VAL A 251 -0.03 -3.90 -19.99
N ALA A 252 0.34 -2.82 -20.66
CA ALA A 252 0.84 -1.60 -20.03
C ALA A 252 -0.26 -0.54 -19.95
N VAL A 253 -0.44 0.01 -18.74
CA VAL A 253 -1.41 1.07 -18.43
C VAL A 253 -0.64 2.30 -17.97
N ARG A 254 -1.02 3.47 -18.46
CA ARG A 254 -0.52 4.77 -17.99
C ARG A 254 -1.54 5.38 -17.04
N ARG A 255 -1.08 5.86 -15.89
CA ARG A 255 -1.83 6.79 -15.04
C ARG A 255 -1.46 8.22 -15.41
N ASN A 256 -2.46 8.99 -15.83
CA ASN A 256 -2.32 10.41 -16.14
C ASN A 256 -2.34 11.25 -14.86
N ARG A 257 -2.00 12.54 -14.97
CA ARG A 257 -1.96 13.47 -13.81
C ARG A 257 -3.32 13.76 -13.18
N ASP A 258 -4.39 13.54 -13.93
CA ASP A 258 -5.77 13.66 -13.48
C ASP A 258 -6.33 12.34 -12.95
N ASP A 259 -5.44 11.38 -12.65
CA ASP A 259 -5.74 10.01 -12.22
C ASP A 259 -6.51 9.16 -13.22
N SER A 260 -6.75 9.65 -14.44
CA SER A 260 -7.32 8.82 -15.50
C SER A 260 -6.31 7.75 -15.95
N LEU A 261 -6.83 6.56 -16.25
CA LEU A 261 -6.04 5.45 -16.78
C LEU A 261 -6.18 5.37 -18.31
N GLU A 262 -5.07 5.12 -18.97
CA GLU A 262 -5.00 4.97 -20.42
C GLU A 262 -4.23 3.70 -20.79
N LEU A 263 -4.76 2.95 -21.74
CA LEU A 263 -4.08 1.78 -22.29
C LEU A 263 -2.94 2.23 -23.21
N ILE A 264 -1.71 1.84 -22.88
CA ILE A 264 -0.55 2.06 -23.76
C ILE A 264 -0.56 1.01 -24.89
N GLY A 265 -0.83 -0.25 -24.53
CA GLY A 265 -0.82 -1.39 -25.43
C GLY A 265 -0.36 -2.66 -24.72
N TRP A 266 0.01 -3.66 -25.51
CA TRP A 266 0.42 -4.96 -25.02
C TRP A 266 1.61 -5.55 -25.76
N CYS A 267 2.33 -6.48 -25.15
CA CYS A 267 3.36 -7.28 -25.83
C CYS A 267 3.34 -8.74 -25.34
N SER A 268 3.74 -9.66 -26.22
CA SER A 268 3.80 -11.08 -25.90
C SER A 268 5.03 -11.39 -25.04
N SER A 269 5.01 -12.54 -24.34
CA SER A 269 6.20 -13.02 -23.62
C SER A 269 7.43 -13.19 -24.51
N VAL A 270 7.24 -13.52 -25.80
CA VAL A 270 8.32 -13.70 -26.78
C VAL A 270 9.13 -12.42 -26.95
N ASN A 271 8.48 -11.25 -26.89
CA ASN A 271 9.13 -9.94 -26.97
C ASN A 271 9.95 -9.62 -25.71
N LEU A 272 9.58 -10.18 -24.55
CA LEU A 272 10.24 -9.92 -23.27
C LEU A 272 11.42 -10.86 -23.00
N VAL A 273 11.33 -12.13 -23.43
CA VAL A 273 12.34 -13.19 -23.19
C VAL A 273 13.78 -12.76 -23.50
N PRO A 274 14.09 -12.06 -24.60
CA PRO A 274 15.46 -11.62 -24.91
C PRO A 274 16.07 -10.68 -23.85
N HIS A 275 15.25 -10.02 -23.04
CA HIS A 275 15.68 -9.04 -22.04
C HIS A 275 15.80 -9.63 -20.62
N LEU A 276 15.42 -10.90 -20.43
CA LEU A 276 15.39 -11.51 -19.11
C LEU A 276 16.79 -11.93 -18.62
N PRO A 277 17.09 -11.82 -17.32
CA PRO A 277 18.32 -12.33 -16.75
C PRO A 277 18.41 -13.85 -16.88
N ARG A 278 19.64 -14.37 -16.95
CA ARG A 278 19.92 -15.81 -16.88
C ARG A 278 20.67 -16.10 -15.59
N ASP A 279 20.28 -17.18 -14.93
CA ASP A 279 21.08 -17.69 -13.82
C ASP A 279 22.42 -18.21 -14.35
N VAL A 280 23.51 -17.78 -13.74
CA VAL A 280 24.88 -18.16 -14.16
C VAL A 280 25.45 -19.34 -13.37
N SER A 281 24.83 -19.70 -12.24
CA SER A 281 25.24 -20.83 -11.41
C SER A 281 24.06 -21.40 -10.61
N GLY A 282 24.24 -22.60 -10.04
CA GLY A 282 23.24 -23.20 -9.15
C GLY A 282 23.12 -22.54 -7.77
N GLN A 283 24.02 -21.61 -7.43
CA GLN A 283 24.05 -20.94 -6.12
C GLN A 283 23.23 -19.64 -6.10
N GLY A 284 22.86 -19.11 -7.27
CA GLY A 284 22.17 -17.84 -7.39
C GLY A 284 21.00 -17.94 -8.34
N ARG A 285 19.90 -17.27 -7.98
CA ARG A 285 18.69 -17.19 -8.80
C ARG A 285 18.22 -15.75 -8.83
N TRP A 286 17.97 -15.20 -10.01
CA TRP A 286 17.28 -13.92 -10.10
C TRP A 286 15.84 -14.07 -9.60
N ALA A 287 15.27 -13.02 -8.99
CA ALA A 287 13.90 -13.04 -8.47
C ALA A 287 13.00 -12.02 -9.18
N ASN A 288 13.53 -10.83 -9.49
CA ASN A 288 12.85 -9.76 -10.22
C ASN A 288 13.82 -9.11 -11.21
N VAL A 289 13.28 -8.52 -12.28
CA VAL A 289 14.03 -7.70 -13.23
C VAL A 289 13.28 -6.39 -13.48
N ARG A 290 14.00 -5.26 -13.52
CA ARG A 290 13.46 -4.00 -14.04
C ARG A 290 13.66 -3.97 -15.54
N LEU A 291 12.57 -3.83 -16.28
CA LEU A 291 12.57 -3.67 -17.72
C LEU A 291 12.20 -2.22 -18.07
N SER A 292 12.81 -1.72 -19.12
CA SER A 292 12.46 -0.45 -19.75
C SER A 292 12.26 -0.77 -21.22
N ILE A 293 11.02 -0.75 -21.70
CA ILE A 293 10.64 -1.15 -23.08
C ILE A 293 10.13 0.09 -23.82
N ALA A 294 10.43 0.24 -25.11
CA ALA A 294 9.94 1.39 -25.86
C ALA A 294 8.42 1.25 -26.07
N ILE A 295 7.67 2.36 -26.00
CA ILE A 295 6.22 2.35 -26.27
C ILE A 295 5.92 1.79 -27.67
N THR A 296 6.83 2.02 -28.63
CA THR A 296 6.73 1.48 -30.00
C THR A 296 6.82 -0.04 -30.10
N ASP A 297 7.30 -0.71 -29.05
CA ASP A 297 7.40 -2.18 -29.00
C ASP A 297 6.11 -2.82 -28.45
N PHE A 298 5.14 -1.99 -28.02
CA PHE A 298 3.80 -2.43 -27.65
C PHE A 298 2.85 -2.38 -28.85
N GLN A 299 2.06 -3.43 -29.03
CA GLN A 299 0.95 -3.44 -29.95
C GLN A 299 -0.23 -2.66 -29.36
N PRO A 300 -0.94 -1.85 -30.16
CA PRO A 300 -2.09 -1.09 -29.67
C PRO A 300 -3.27 -2.01 -29.31
N GLY A 301 -4.08 -1.59 -28.34
CA GLY A 301 -5.28 -2.33 -27.93
C GLY A 301 -5.01 -3.47 -26.96
N LEU A 302 -5.92 -4.45 -26.92
CA LEU A 302 -5.85 -5.64 -26.06
C LEU A 302 -5.33 -6.86 -26.85
N PRO A 303 -4.75 -7.87 -26.18
CA PRO A 303 -4.23 -9.07 -26.83
C PRO A 303 -5.30 -10.04 -27.36
N LEU A 304 -6.60 -9.82 -27.08
CA LEU A 304 -7.65 -10.82 -27.23
C LEU A 304 -7.85 -11.31 -28.67
N ASP A 305 -8.15 -10.40 -29.60
CA ASP A 305 -8.44 -10.72 -31.01
C ASP A 305 -7.39 -10.16 -31.96
N ALA A 306 -6.18 -9.89 -31.44
CA ALA A 306 -5.08 -9.42 -32.24
C ALA A 306 -4.62 -10.54 -33.18
N GLN A 307 -4.47 -10.22 -34.47
CA GLN A 307 -3.91 -11.19 -35.43
C GLN A 307 -2.44 -11.42 -35.09
N SER A 308 -2.10 -12.68 -34.79
CA SER A 308 -0.72 -13.13 -34.58
C SER A 308 0.15 -12.94 -35.81
#